data_AF-A0A9E0NH92-F1
#
_entry.id   AF-A0A9E0NH92-F1
#
_cell.length_a   1.000
_cell.length_b   1.000
_cell.length_c   1.000
_cell.angle_alpha   90.00
_cell.angle_beta   90.00
_cell.angle_gamma   90.00
#
_symmetry.space_group_name_H-M   'P 1'
#
loop_
_entity.id
_entity.type
_entity.pdbx_description
1 polymer ?
#
loop_
_entity_poly.entity_id
_entity_poly.type
_entity_poly.pdbx_seq_one_letter_code
_entity_poly.pdbx_strand_id
1 'polypeptide(L)'
;MKEILSYVLAVVGLVVVFVGVARAWAMSLSYAPTHLNLVNQLRTNPRAAHHMCGLSTGSFLEGVGAAMKTAATLGLRDGAMIAQATRPTYDAQAQAVTMAWKGLFDKAKLGGGAALAGLALTLTGKSKGGPPIPLVVIAVVVVGGLGYILWRKAEAERQIVLARAQILPEVDRVFVDGRY
;
A
#
# COMPACT_ATOMS: atom_id res chain seq x y z
N MET A 1 -7.04 -28.80 26.67
CA MET A 1 -6.68 -27.38 26.86
C MET A 1 -5.70 -26.87 25.79
N LYS A 2 -4.59 -27.57 25.51
CA LYS A 2 -3.62 -27.19 24.45
C LYS A 2 -4.22 -27.11 23.03
N GLU A 3 -5.11 -28.04 22.68
CA GLU A 3 -5.79 -28.04 21.38
C GLU A 3 -6.71 -26.82 21.19
N ILE A 4 -7.52 -26.48 22.20
CA ILE A 4 -8.39 -25.30 22.19
C ILE A 4 -7.54 -24.02 22.04
N LEU A 5 -6.44 -23.93 22.80
CA LEU A 5 -5.53 -22.78 22.72
C LEU A 5 -4.91 -22.63 21.32
N SER A 6 -4.52 -23.76 20.71
CA SER A 6 -3.98 -23.79 19.35
C SER A 6 -4.99 -23.31 18.30
N TYR A 7 -6.24 -23.76 18.39
CA TYR A 7 -7.29 -23.34 17.46
C TYR A 7 -7.60 -21.85 17.61
N VAL A 8 -7.69 -21.34 18.85
CA VAL A 8 -7.90 -19.91 19.10
C VAL A 8 -6.75 -19.09 18.51
N LEU A 9 -5.50 -19.50 18.73
CA LEU A 9 -4.33 -18.78 18.20
C LEU A 9 -4.29 -18.78 16.66
N ALA A 10 -4.67 -19.90 16.04
CA ALA A 10 -4.75 -20.04 14.60
C ALA A 10 -5.85 -19.19 13.97
N VAL A 11 -7.03 -19.16 14.57
CA VAL A 11 -8.16 -18.35 14.09
C VAL A 11 -7.86 -16.86 14.24
N VAL A 12 -7.35 -16.43 15.40
CA VAL A 12 -6.96 -15.03 15.62
C VAL A 12 -5.88 -14.61 14.62
N GLY A 13 -4.87 -15.45 14.39
CA GLY A 13 -3.83 -15.19 13.39
C GLY A 13 -4.39 -15.07 11.96
N LEU A 14 -5.31 -15.94 11.58
CA LEU A 14 -6.00 -15.88 10.28
C LEU A 14 -6.79 -14.58 10.10
N VAL A 15 -7.56 -14.17 11.10
CA VAL A 15 -8.35 -12.92 11.04
C VAL A 15 -7.44 -11.70 10.84
N VAL A 16 -6.32 -11.62 11.55
CA VAL A 16 -5.37 -10.51 11.42
C VAL A 16 -4.77 -10.45 10.01
N VAL A 17 -4.38 -11.60 9.45
CA VAL A 17 -3.85 -11.67 8.08
C VAL A 17 -4.92 -11.33 7.05
N PHE A 18 -6.15 -11.81 7.23
CA PHE A 18 -7.27 -11.51 6.33
C PHE A 18 -7.59 -10.01 6.31
N VAL A 19 -7.62 -9.34 7.47
CA VAL A 19 -7.77 -7.87 7.55
C VAL A 19 -6.62 -7.16 6.86
N GLY A 20 -5.39 -7.67 6.99
CA GLY A 20 -4.22 -7.17 6.27
C GLY A 20 -4.38 -7.27 4.75
N VAL A 21 -4.86 -8.41 4.24
CA VAL A 21 -5.12 -8.63 2.81
C VAL A 21 -6.24 -7.71 2.30
N ALA A 22 -7.33 -7.57 3.05
CA ALA A 22 -8.44 -6.69 2.70
C ALA A 22 -8.00 -5.22 2.63
N ARG A 23 -7.18 -4.76 3.57
CA ARG A 23 -6.58 -3.42 3.53
C ARG A 23 -5.59 -3.25 2.38
N ALA A 24 -4.76 -4.26 2.11
CA ALA A 24 -3.84 -4.23 0.96
C ALA A 24 -4.60 -4.15 -0.37
N TRP A 25 -5.77 -4.79 -0.48
CA TRP A 25 -6.67 -4.63 -1.63
C TRP A 25 -7.16 -3.18 -1.77
N ALA A 26 -7.66 -2.59 -0.68
CA ALA A 26 -8.18 -1.22 -0.67
C ALA A 26 -7.09 -0.18 -1.03
N MET A 27 -5.84 -0.42 -0.64
CA MET A 27 -4.71 0.49 -0.91
C MET A 27 -4.07 0.24 -2.29
N SER A 28 -4.39 -0.87 -2.97
CA SER A 28 -3.75 -1.22 -4.23
C SER A 28 -4.46 -0.59 -5.42
N LEU A 29 -3.78 0.36 -6.08
CA LEU A 29 -4.15 0.82 -7.42
C LEU A 29 -3.16 0.29 -8.46
N SER A 30 -3.66 0.02 -9.66
CA SER A 30 -2.82 -0.39 -10.78
C SER A 30 -2.22 0.85 -11.45
N TYR A 31 -0.89 0.93 -11.54
CA TYR A 31 -0.21 2.09 -12.10
C TYR A 31 -0.50 2.31 -13.58
N ALA A 32 -0.49 1.27 -14.40
CA ALA A 32 -0.63 1.40 -15.86
C ALA A 32 -1.90 2.15 -16.29
N PRO A 33 -3.12 1.77 -15.87
CA PRO A 33 -4.34 2.49 -16.24
C PRO A 33 -4.45 3.85 -15.52
N THR A 34 -4.03 3.92 -14.26
CA THR A 34 -4.16 5.13 -13.45
C THR A 34 -3.21 6.23 -13.90
N HIS A 35 -2.00 5.90 -14.33
CA HIS A 35 -1.03 6.83 -14.90
C HIS A 35 -1.59 7.52 -16.14
N LEU A 36 -2.10 6.75 -17.12
CA LEU A 36 -2.64 7.32 -18.35
C LEU A 36 -3.85 8.21 -18.09
N ASN A 37 -4.75 7.78 -17.20
CA ASN A 37 -5.91 8.59 -16.82
C ASN A 37 -5.47 9.87 -16.11
N LEU A 38 -4.53 9.78 -15.17
CA LEU A 38 -4.02 10.95 -14.44
C LEU A 38 -3.32 11.95 -15.37
N VAL A 39 -2.46 11.49 -16.28
CA VAL A 39 -1.81 12.38 -17.27
C VAL A 39 -2.85 13.03 -18.18
N ASN A 40 -3.87 12.29 -18.62
CA ASN A 40 -4.95 12.85 -19.43
C ASN A 40 -5.77 13.89 -18.65
N GLN A 41 -6.07 13.63 -17.37
CA GLN A 41 -6.76 14.58 -16.49
C GLN A 41 -5.89 15.81 -16.19
N LEU A 42 -4.59 15.65 -15.96
CA LEU A 42 -3.67 16.77 -15.79
C LEU A 42 -3.63 17.68 -17.04
N ARG A 43 -3.83 17.10 -18.23
CA ARG A 43 -3.86 17.87 -19.48
C ARG A 43 -5.21 18.55 -19.75
N THR A 44 -6.32 17.94 -19.34
CA THR A 44 -7.68 18.40 -19.67
C THR A 44 -8.37 19.12 -18.51
N ASN A 45 -8.27 18.61 -17.28
CA ASN A 45 -8.87 19.18 -16.09
C ASN A 45 -8.01 18.91 -14.83
N PRO A 46 -7.07 19.80 -14.50
CA PRO A 46 -6.15 19.61 -13.37
C PRO A 46 -6.84 19.53 -12.00
N ARG A 47 -8.02 20.14 -11.84
CA ARG A 47 -8.80 20.08 -10.60
C ARG A 47 -9.40 18.69 -10.38
N ALA A 48 -9.86 18.05 -11.46
CA ALA A 48 -10.31 16.66 -11.40
C ALA A 48 -9.16 15.71 -11.07
N ALA A 49 -7.96 15.95 -11.62
CA ALA A 49 -6.76 15.19 -11.26
C ALA A 49 -6.42 15.33 -9.77
N HIS A 50 -6.48 16.53 -9.21
CA HIS A 50 -6.25 16.76 -7.77
C HIS A 50 -7.29 16.05 -6.89
N HIS A 51 -8.57 16.09 -7.28
CA HIS A 51 -9.63 15.38 -6.55
C HIS A 51 -9.43 13.86 -6.59
N MET A 52 -9.06 13.29 -7.74
CA MET A 52 -8.75 11.86 -7.89
C MET A 52 -7.56 11.44 -7.01
N CYS A 53 -6.56 12.31 -6.87
CA CYS A 53 -5.43 12.06 -5.97
C CYS A 53 -5.84 12.05 -4.49
N GLY A 54 -6.79 12.90 -4.10
CA GLY A 54 -7.31 12.94 -2.72
C GLY A 54 -8.17 11.74 -2.32
N LEU A 55 -8.77 11.04 -3.30
CA LEU A 55 -9.61 9.86 -3.05
C LEU A 55 -8.81 8.55 -2.90
N SER A 56 -7.55 8.53 -3.35
CA SER A 56 -6.77 7.32 -3.52
C SER A 56 -5.64 7.19 -2.49
N THR A 57 -6.02 7.03 -1.22
CA THR A 57 -5.09 6.94 -0.09
C THR A 57 -4.30 5.64 -0.08
N GLY A 58 -3.04 5.69 0.36
CA GLY A 58 -2.17 4.51 0.41
C GLY A 58 -1.50 4.11 -0.91
N SER A 59 -1.57 4.99 -1.92
CA SER A 59 -1.01 4.78 -3.26
C SER A 59 -0.07 5.91 -3.68
N PHE A 60 0.58 5.78 -4.85
CA PHE A 60 1.46 6.83 -5.40
C PHE A 60 0.74 8.17 -5.65
N LEU A 61 -0.59 8.15 -5.76
CA LEU A 61 -1.41 9.34 -5.98
C LEU A 61 -1.41 10.31 -4.78
N GLU A 62 -1.19 9.80 -3.57
CA GLU A 62 -1.16 10.63 -2.36
C GLU A 62 0.04 11.60 -2.38
N GLY A 63 1.20 11.11 -2.84
CA GLY A 63 2.37 11.96 -3.08
C GLY A 63 2.14 12.98 -4.20
N VAL A 64 1.47 12.58 -5.29
CA VAL A 64 1.15 13.49 -6.40
C VAL A 64 0.17 14.57 -5.96
N GLY A 65 -0.89 14.21 -5.23
CA GLY A 65 -1.89 15.15 -4.71
C GLY A 65 -1.26 16.16 -3.75
N ALA A 66 -0.33 15.71 -2.90
CA ALA A 66 0.39 16.62 -2.02
C ALA A 66 1.31 17.58 -2.78
N ALA A 67 2.02 17.10 -3.81
CA ALA A 67 2.79 17.96 -4.70
C ALA A 67 1.92 19.02 -5.39
N MET A 68 0.77 18.62 -5.94
CA MET A 68 -0.20 19.54 -6.55
C MET A 68 -0.73 20.58 -5.55
N LYS A 69 -1.04 20.15 -4.32
CA LYS A 69 -1.48 21.05 -3.25
C LYS A 69 -0.39 22.06 -2.90
N THR A 70 0.87 21.62 -2.76
CA THR A 70 2.00 22.53 -2.48
C THR A 70 2.22 23.54 -3.60
N ALA A 71 2.23 23.09 -4.86
CA ALA A 71 2.36 23.98 -6.01
C ALA A 71 1.22 25.02 -6.05
N ALA A 72 -0.02 24.59 -5.80
CA ALA A 72 -1.17 25.48 -5.72
C ALA A 72 -1.07 26.51 -4.58
N THR A 73 -0.56 26.10 -3.41
CA THR A 73 -0.40 27.02 -2.27
C THR A 73 0.70 28.06 -2.47
N LEU A 74 1.74 27.73 -3.23
CA LEU A 74 2.84 28.65 -3.50
C LEU A 74 2.46 29.71 -4.55
N GLY A 75 1.55 29.40 -5.47
CA GLY A 75 1.10 30.33 -6.51
C GLY A 75 2.22 30.80 -7.45
N LEU A 76 3.37 30.11 -7.43
CA LEU A 76 4.53 30.42 -8.26
C LEU A 76 4.33 29.84 -9.66
N ARG A 77 4.92 30.51 -10.67
CA ARG A 77 4.94 30.06 -12.07
C ARG A 77 6.34 29.67 -12.56
N ASP A 78 7.36 29.90 -11.73
CA ASP A 78 8.72 29.47 -12.03
C ASP A 78 8.84 27.97 -11.79
N GLY A 79 9.05 27.21 -12.87
CA GLY A 79 9.18 25.76 -12.84
C GLY A 79 10.32 25.26 -11.94
N ALA A 80 11.40 26.04 -11.78
CA ALA A 80 12.48 25.68 -10.88
C ALA A 80 12.05 25.76 -9.41
N MET A 81 11.31 26.80 -9.04
CA MET A 81 10.79 27.00 -7.68
C MET A 81 9.67 26.01 -7.36
N ILE A 82 8.78 25.73 -8.32
CA ILE A 82 7.75 24.69 -8.17
C ILE A 82 8.43 23.34 -7.93
N ALA A 83 9.37 22.93 -8.78
CA ALA A 83 10.08 21.66 -8.63
C ALA A 83 10.86 21.54 -7.30
N GLN A 84 11.44 22.64 -6.80
CA GLN A 84 12.11 22.66 -5.50
C GLN A 84 11.14 22.43 -4.33
N ALA A 85 9.87 22.80 -4.47
CA ALA A 85 8.87 22.60 -3.43
C ALA A 85 8.05 21.31 -3.59
N THR A 86 7.75 20.88 -4.81
CA THR A 86 6.91 19.71 -5.10
C THR A 86 7.63 18.40 -4.86
N ARG A 87 8.93 18.31 -5.22
CA ARG A 87 9.77 17.12 -5.01
C ARG A 87 9.90 16.69 -3.55
N PRO A 88 10.30 17.56 -2.59
CA PRO A 88 10.42 17.15 -1.19
C PRO A 88 9.07 16.77 -0.58
N THR A 89 7.98 17.46 -0.95
CA THR A 89 6.63 17.11 -0.49
C THR A 89 6.20 15.75 -1.02
N TYR A 90 6.45 15.48 -2.31
CA TYR A 90 6.20 14.17 -2.91
C TYR A 90 6.96 13.08 -2.16
N ASP A 91 8.26 13.27 -1.95
CA ASP A 91 9.13 12.29 -1.30
C ASP A 91 8.71 12.03 0.16
N ALA A 92 8.31 13.06 0.90
CA ALA A 92 7.82 12.94 2.28
C ALA A 92 6.53 12.11 2.36
N GLN A 93 5.58 12.34 1.45
CA GLN A 93 4.31 11.60 1.41
C GLN A 93 4.49 10.18 0.87
N ALA A 94 5.35 10.00 -0.12
CA ALA A 94 5.76 8.69 -0.61
C ALA A 94 6.38 7.84 0.51
N GLN A 95 7.22 8.44 1.37
CA GLN A 95 7.74 7.77 2.56
C GLN A 95 6.63 7.41 3.55
N ALA A 96 5.66 8.29 3.80
CA ALA A 96 4.53 8.00 4.68
C ALA A 96 3.71 6.79 4.17
N VAL A 97 3.44 6.72 2.87
CA VAL A 97 2.78 5.58 2.22
C VAL A 97 3.60 4.31 2.39
N THR A 98 4.92 4.38 2.17
CA THR A 98 5.83 3.24 2.34
C THR A 98 5.85 2.75 3.80
N MET A 99 5.82 3.67 4.78
CA MET A 99 5.70 3.34 6.20
C MET A 99 4.34 2.71 6.54
N ALA A 100 3.25 3.16 5.93
CA ALA A 100 1.92 2.57 6.11
C ALA A 100 1.90 1.11 5.61
N TRP A 101 2.49 0.85 4.44
CA TRP A 101 2.67 -0.50 3.91
C TRP A 101 3.57 -1.38 4.80
N LYS A 102 4.65 -0.81 5.32
CA LYS A 102 5.53 -1.50 6.29
C LYS A 102 4.76 -1.88 7.56
N GLY A 103 4.02 -0.95 8.15
CA GLY A 103 3.22 -1.22 9.35
C GLY A 103 2.10 -2.24 9.11
N LEU A 104 1.50 -2.25 7.91
CA LEU A 104 0.52 -3.26 7.52
C LEU A 104 1.16 -4.65 7.40
N PHE A 105 2.35 -4.73 6.77
CA PHE A 105 3.10 -5.96 6.67
C PHE A 105 3.55 -6.48 8.05
N ASP A 106 4.06 -5.62 8.93
CA ASP A 106 4.51 -6.00 10.27
C ASP A 106 3.35 -6.59 11.10
N LYS A 107 2.15 -5.98 11.01
CA LYS A 107 0.94 -6.52 11.65
C LYS A 107 0.51 -7.86 11.05
N ALA A 108 0.52 -7.99 9.73
CA ALA A 108 0.20 -9.24 9.07
C ALA A 108 1.21 -10.35 9.46
N LYS A 109 2.51 -10.02 9.54
CA LYS A 109 3.57 -10.93 9.97
C LYS A 109 3.37 -11.42 11.40
N LEU A 110 2.97 -10.55 12.32
CA LEU A 110 2.61 -10.94 13.69
C LEU A 110 1.41 -11.90 13.71
N GLY A 111 0.36 -11.62 12.93
CA GLY A 111 -0.79 -12.51 12.78
C GLY A 111 -0.41 -13.87 12.18
N GLY A 112 0.45 -13.87 11.16
CA GLY A 112 0.95 -15.10 10.57
C GLY A 112 1.83 -15.91 11.52
N GLY A 113 2.67 -15.25 12.32
CA GLY A 113 3.45 -15.87 13.38
C GLY A 113 2.57 -16.56 14.42
N ALA A 114 1.46 -15.91 14.83
CA ALA A 114 0.49 -16.51 15.75
C ALA A 114 -0.20 -17.75 15.13
N ALA A 115 -0.57 -17.69 13.85
CA ALA A 115 -1.18 -18.82 13.16
C ALA A 115 -0.24 -20.03 13.02
N LEU A 116 1.03 -19.77 12.67
CA LEU A 116 2.06 -20.81 12.57
C LEU A 116 2.44 -21.38 13.94
N ALA A 117 2.47 -20.56 14.99
CA ALA A 117 2.70 -21.02 16.36
C ALA A 117 1.58 -21.96 16.84
N GLY A 118 0.32 -21.71 16.46
CA GLY A 118 -0.79 -22.64 16.71
C GLY A 118 -0.54 -24.00 16.05
N LEU A 119 -0.13 -24.02 14.78
CA LEU A 119 0.23 -25.27 14.09
C LEU A 119 1.41 -26.00 14.78
N ALA A 120 2.45 -25.28 15.20
CA ALA A 120 3.59 -25.88 15.89
C ALA A 120 3.21 -26.48 17.26
N LEU A 121 2.28 -25.84 17.99
CA LEU A 121 1.76 -26.32 19.28
C LEU A 121 0.96 -27.62 19.14
N THR A 122 0.27 -27.82 18.01
CA THR A 122 -0.46 -29.07 17.72
C THR A 122 0.44 -30.20 17.26
N LEU A 123 1.50 -29.89 16.51
CA LEU A 123 2.50 -30.88 16.06
C LEU A 123 3.39 -31.42 17.20
N THR A 124 3.72 -30.58 18.18
CA THR A 124 4.60 -30.97 19.32
C THR A 124 3.88 -31.75 20.42
N GLY A 125 2.54 -31.72 20.43
CA GLY A 125 1.71 -32.39 21.44
C GLY A 125 1.25 -33.80 21.04
N LYS A 126 2.16 -34.77 20.86
CA LYS A 126 1.93 -36.24 20.73
C LYS A 126 0.47 -36.72 20.52
N SER A 127 -0.23 -36.25 19.50
CA SER A 127 -1.49 -36.83 19.06
C SER A 127 -1.16 -37.82 17.95
N LYS A 128 -1.57 -39.09 18.12
CA LYS A 128 -1.33 -40.21 17.19
C LYS A 128 -2.08 -40.08 15.84
N GLY A 129 -2.50 -38.87 15.48
CA GLY A 129 -3.13 -38.56 14.20
C GLY A 129 -2.24 -37.58 13.44
N GLY A 130 -2.21 -37.70 12.11
CA GLY A 130 -1.48 -36.76 11.26
C GLY A 130 -1.85 -35.29 11.52
N PRO A 131 -1.09 -34.34 10.95
CA PRO A 131 -1.32 -32.92 11.19
C PRO A 131 -2.79 -32.56 10.97
N PRO A 132 -3.43 -31.84 11.91
CA PRO A 132 -4.82 -31.48 11.79
C PRO A 132 -5.05 -30.70 10.49
N ILE A 133 -5.71 -31.34 9.54
CA ILE A 133 -5.96 -30.83 8.18
C ILE A 133 -6.47 -29.37 8.20
N PRO A 134 -7.38 -28.95 9.09
CA PRO A 134 -7.83 -27.56 9.15
C PRO A 134 -6.72 -26.55 9.45
N LEU A 135 -5.77 -26.88 10.32
CA LEU A 135 -4.67 -25.99 10.69
C LEU A 135 -3.61 -25.89 9.59
N VAL A 136 -3.40 -26.97 8.84
CA VAL A 136 -2.54 -26.96 7.64
C VAL A 136 -3.15 -26.03 6.58
N VAL A 137 -4.46 -26.12 6.34
CA VAL A 137 -5.16 -25.23 5.40
C VAL A 137 -5.04 -23.76 5.84
N ILE A 138 -5.24 -23.47 7.14
CA ILE A 138 -5.08 -22.12 7.69
C ILE A 138 -3.65 -21.60 7.46
N ALA A 139 -2.64 -22.43 7.71
CA ALA A 139 -1.24 -22.06 7.49
C ALA A 139 -0.94 -21.75 6.02
N VAL A 140 -1.45 -22.55 5.07
CA VAL A 140 -1.28 -22.28 3.63
C VAL A 140 -1.94 -20.96 3.24
N VAL A 141 -3.16 -20.69 3.71
CA VAL A 141 -3.87 -19.42 3.44
C VAL A 141 -3.10 -18.23 4.02
N VAL A 142 -2.58 -18.35 5.23
CA VAL A 142 -1.79 -17.31 5.90
C VAL A 142 -0.50 -17.01 5.13
N VAL A 143 0.24 -18.05 4.73
CA VAL A 143 1.48 -17.88 3.95
C VAL A 143 1.19 -17.26 2.59
N GLY A 144 0.12 -17.70 1.90
CA GLY A 144 -0.33 -17.09 0.65
C GLY A 144 -0.72 -15.62 0.81
N GLY A 145 -1.46 -15.28 1.87
CA GLY A 145 -1.86 -13.91 2.18
C GLY A 145 -0.67 -12.99 2.48
N LEU A 146 0.32 -13.48 3.23
CA LEU A 146 1.57 -12.76 3.47
C LEU A 146 2.37 -12.52 2.18
N GLY A 147 2.47 -13.55 1.33
CA GLY A 147 3.10 -13.44 0.01
C GLY A 147 2.41 -12.40 -0.86
N TYR A 148 1.08 -12.37 -0.86
CA TYR A 148 0.30 -11.37 -1.58
C TYR A 148 0.55 -9.94 -1.07
N ILE A 149 0.57 -9.72 0.25
CA ILE A 149 0.86 -8.40 0.84
C ILE A 149 2.28 -7.94 0.47
N LEU A 150 3.27 -8.84 0.52
CA LEU A 150 4.65 -8.54 0.12
C LEU A 150 4.75 -8.13 -1.35
N TRP A 151 4.09 -8.88 -2.23
CA TRP A 151 4.06 -8.56 -3.65
C TRP A 151 3.41 -7.21 -3.91
N ARG A 152 2.28 -6.90 -3.26
CA ARG A 152 1.61 -5.61 -3.36
C ARG A 152 2.43 -4.45 -2.81
N LYS A 153 3.17 -4.67 -1.73
CA LYS A 153 4.11 -3.67 -1.19
C LYS A 153 5.21 -3.35 -2.21
N ALA A 154 5.86 -4.37 -2.76
CA ALA A 154 6.92 -4.18 -3.75
C ALA A 154 6.41 -3.45 -5.01
N GLU A 155 5.20 -3.80 -5.45
CA GLU A 155 4.54 -3.10 -6.54
C GLU A 155 4.26 -1.63 -6.19
N ALA A 156 3.71 -1.33 -5.01
CA ALA A 156 3.46 0.05 -4.58
C ALA A 156 4.75 0.91 -4.54
N GLU A 157 5.87 0.37 -4.02
CA GLU A 157 7.17 1.05 -4.01
C GLU A 157 7.67 1.32 -5.44
N ARG A 158 7.53 0.35 -6.35
CA ARG A 158 7.88 0.53 -7.76
C ARG A 158 7.05 1.64 -8.41
N GLN A 159 5.74 1.67 -8.14
CA GLN A 159 4.84 2.68 -8.67
C GLN A 159 5.16 4.09 -8.18
N ILE A 160 5.58 4.24 -6.92
CA ILE A 160 6.05 5.52 -6.36
C ILE A 160 7.28 6.02 -7.13
N VAL A 161 8.28 5.15 -7.36
CA VAL A 161 9.48 5.53 -8.11
C VAL A 161 9.15 5.95 -9.55
N LEU A 162 8.26 5.20 -10.21
CA LEU A 162 7.81 5.52 -11.56
C LEU A 162 7.01 6.83 -11.61
N ALA A 163 6.11 7.06 -10.66
CA ALA A 163 5.31 8.28 -10.57
C ALA A 163 6.18 9.52 -10.36
N ARG A 164 7.22 9.42 -9.52
CA ARG A 164 8.20 10.51 -9.35
C ARG A 164 8.89 10.89 -10.65
N ALA A 165 9.21 9.91 -11.50
CA ALA A 165 9.91 10.14 -12.76
C ALA A 165 8.99 10.59 -13.90
N GLN A 166 7.75 10.09 -13.96
CA GLN A 166 6.85 10.27 -15.10
C GLN A 166 5.74 11.31 -14.86
N ILE A 167 5.16 11.33 -13.66
CA ILE A 167 3.97 12.17 -13.36
C ILE A 167 4.39 13.52 -12.79
N LEU A 168 5.38 13.56 -11.89
CA LEU A 168 5.79 14.79 -11.23
C LEU A 168 6.20 15.91 -12.21
N PRO A 169 6.94 15.63 -13.30
CA PRO A 169 7.24 16.66 -14.31
C PRO A 169 6.01 17.17 -15.05
N GLU A 170 5.00 16.32 -15.29
CA GLU A 170 3.74 16.75 -15.90
C GLU A 170 2.94 17.64 -14.96
N VAL A 171 2.96 17.36 -13.65
CA VAL A 171 2.36 18.23 -12.64
C VAL A 171 3.03 19.60 -12.66
N ASP A 172 4.36 19.65 -12.57
CA ASP A 172 5.09 20.92 -12.59
C ASP A 172 4.76 21.74 -13.85
N ARG A 173 4.70 21.09 -15.04
CA ARG A 173 4.29 21.74 -16.30
C ARG A 173 2.91 22.37 -16.24
N VAL A 174 1.92 21.69 -15.65
CA VAL A 174 0.55 22.20 -15.55
C VAL A 174 0.48 23.52 -14.77
N PHE A 175 1.29 23.66 -13.71
CA PHE A 175 1.37 24.89 -12.93
C PHE A 175 2.16 26.00 -13.63
N VAL A 176 3.26 25.66 -14.32
CA VAL A 176 4.02 26.59 -15.15
C VAL A 176 3.16 27.18 -16.25
N ASP A 177 2.36 26.34 -16.92
CA ASP A 177 1.45 26.75 -18.00
C ASP A 177 0.20 27.50 -17.49
N GLY A 178 0.02 27.61 -16.17
CA GLY A 178 -1.11 28.32 -15.57
C GLY A 178 -2.46 27.65 -15.81
N ARG A 179 -2.49 26.34 -16.06
CA ARG A 179 -3.73 25.57 -16.34
C ARG A 179 -4.50 25.17 -15.08
N TYR A 180 -3.92 25.35 -13.90
CA TYR A 180 -4.45 24.92 -12.60
C TYR A 180 -5.27 26.02 -11.87
#